data_AF-A0A0L8GQH8-F1
#
_entry.id   AF-A0A0L8GQH8-F1
#
_cell.length_a   1.000
_cell.length_b   1.000
_cell.length_c   1.000
_cell.angle_alpha   90.00
_cell.angle_beta   90.00
_cell.angle_gamma   90.00
#
_symmetry.space_group_name_H-M   'P 1'
#
loop_
_entity.id
_entity.type
_entity.pdbx_description
1 polymer ?
#
loop_
_entity_poly.entity_id
_entity_poly.type
_entity_poly.pdbx_seq_one_letter_code
_entity_poly.pdbx_strand_id
1 'polypeptide(L)'
;QDSIFEERRRRLQEVCNGKENVFIGNNTEANIKGRMHIDSRHKIIYCAIEKTGSTFWKRTMQILIGIRNASNPFVIRGMEAHFSFNTLRKVSFDIVHVLLQKYTKFLFVREPYARLLSGYVDKLFSPNSFYWKYTGTYIVRYFRSLPSNHSIKCGHDVTFPEFIDYFIDSEEHNRFRNGHFTPSYDHCRPCQIQYDIIGKLESFKNDTIFILEKLGVDSLIHFSDFAKESEIDALTDAADNVYAMRLAVTKCMTFTEALRRVWKKMQIRGLLSREIPFPYSDDSRAYIPYSTFLKTLLDAHARSGPRDKRIENRKLALIEAYRQIDYRQLLRLKRILEPDCKIFGYDPEPSIIFQQTRQPESFYFMFDY
;
A
#
# COMPACT_ATOMS: atom_id res chain seq x y z
N GLN A 1 3.40 26.72 1.16
CA GLN A 1 3.25 25.26 1.33
C GLN A 1 3.02 24.90 2.80
N ASP A 2 3.59 25.61 3.78
CA ASP A 2 3.30 25.37 5.21
C ASP A 2 1.80 25.37 5.55
N SER A 3 1.00 26.24 4.91
CA SER A 3 -0.44 26.37 5.16
C SER A 3 -1.24 25.07 4.99
N ILE A 4 -0.88 24.18 4.07
CA ILE A 4 -1.61 22.92 3.88
C ILE A 4 -1.29 21.90 4.99
N PHE A 5 -0.07 21.89 5.51
CA PHE A 5 0.33 21.00 6.60
C PHE A 5 -0.25 21.47 7.93
N GLU A 6 -0.32 22.79 8.14
CA GLU A 6 -1.05 23.40 9.25
C GLU A 6 -2.54 23.05 9.19
N GLU A 7 -3.18 23.15 8.02
CA GLU A 7 -4.60 22.77 7.85
C GLU A 7 -4.83 21.29 8.20
N ARG A 8 -3.98 20.39 7.71
CA ARG A 8 -4.07 18.95 8.02
C ARG A 8 -3.89 18.67 9.50
N ARG A 9 -2.92 19.33 10.15
CA ARG A 9 -2.67 19.18 11.59
C ARG A 9 -3.84 19.73 12.42
N ARG A 10 -4.36 20.92 12.05
CA ARG A 10 -5.52 21.54 12.71
C ARG A 10 -6.75 20.64 12.62
N ARG A 11 -7.06 20.10 11.43
CA ARG A 11 -8.16 19.15 11.24
C ARG A 11 -8.03 17.94 12.17
N LEU A 12 -6.84 17.34 12.23
CA LEU A 12 -6.59 16.22 13.13
C LEU A 12 -6.85 16.60 14.59
N GLN A 13 -6.34 17.75 15.04
CA GLN A 13 -6.59 18.25 16.39
C GLN A 13 -8.09 18.46 16.67
N GLU A 14 -8.81 19.09 15.75
CA GLU A 14 -10.26 19.34 15.87
C GLU A 14 -11.07 18.03 15.96
N VAL A 15 -10.73 17.03 15.16
CA VAL A 15 -11.42 15.73 15.16
C VAL A 15 -11.10 14.91 16.41
N CYS A 16 -9.85 14.95 16.88
CA CYS A 16 -9.38 14.15 18.00
C CYS A 16 -9.72 14.76 19.37
N ASN A 17 -9.90 16.08 19.47
CA ASN A 17 -10.07 16.80 20.73
C ASN A 17 -11.22 16.22 21.58
N GLY A 18 -10.89 15.67 22.75
CA GLY A 18 -11.85 15.06 23.67
C GLY A 18 -12.44 13.73 23.19
N LYS A 19 -11.87 13.14 22.13
CA LYS A 19 -12.30 11.90 21.49
C LYS A 19 -11.14 10.91 21.30
N GLU A 20 -10.05 11.09 22.04
CA GLU A 20 -8.86 10.26 21.93
C GLU A 20 -9.19 8.79 22.15
N ASN A 21 -10.02 8.47 23.15
CA ASN A 21 -10.45 7.10 23.44
C ASN A 21 -11.31 6.47 22.32
N VAL A 22 -11.97 7.29 21.49
CA VAL A 22 -12.77 6.81 20.35
C VAL A 22 -11.89 6.35 19.20
N PHE A 23 -10.71 6.97 19.03
CA PHE A 23 -9.81 6.75 17.90
C PHE A 23 -8.56 5.94 18.25
N ILE A 24 -8.60 5.16 19.35
CA ILE A 24 -7.44 4.38 19.80
C ILE A 24 -7.14 3.16 18.90
N GLY A 25 -8.19 2.61 18.27
CA GLY A 25 -8.11 1.40 17.47
C GLY A 25 -7.75 0.15 18.29
N ASN A 26 -7.50 -0.95 17.58
CA ASN A 26 -7.31 -2.28 18.15
C ASN A 26 -5.83 -2.75 18.17
N ASN A 27 -4.89 -2.05 17.53
CA ASN A 27 -3.46 -2.42 17.57
C ASN A 27 -2.86 -2.25 18.97
N THR A 28 -1.92 -3.11 19.34
CA THR A 28 -1.19 -2.96 20.61
C THR A 28 -0.15 -1.85 20.53
N GLU A 29 0.26 -1.29 21.67
CA GLU A 29 1.36 -0.31 21.74
C GLU A 29 2.65 -0.87 21.11
N ALA A 30 2.94 -2.15 21.31
CA ALA A 30 4.10 -2.81 20.71
C ALA A 30 4.04 -2.82 19.17
N ASN A 31 2.85 -2.96 18.58
CA ASN A 31 2.67 -2.85 17.13
C ASN A 31 2.92 -1.42 16.66
N ILE A 32 2.36 -0.41 17.33
CA ILE A 32 2.57 1.00 16.99
C ILE A 32 4.06 1.35 17.09
N LYS A 33 4.73 1.02 18.19
CA LYS A 33 6.17 1.23 18.39
C LYS A 33 7.02 0.54 17.32
N GLY A 34 6.61 -0.64 16.85
CA GLY A 34 7.26 -1.35 15.75
C GLY A 34 7.12 -0.70 14.38
N ARG A 35 6.21 0.27 14.22
CA ARG A 35 6.00 1.02 12.98
C ARG A 35 6.60 2.43 13.02
N MET A 36 7.05 2.86 14.19
CA MET A 36 7.68 4.16 14.43
C MET A 36 9.18 4.04 14.19
N HIS A 37 9.61 4.32 12.96
CA HIS A 37 11.02 4.35 12.57
C HIS A 37 11.69 5.57 13.15
N ILE A 38 12.90 5.40 13.70
CA ILE A 38 13.62 6.48 14.37
C ILE A 38 14.97 6.76 13.72
N ASP A 39 15.28 8.05 13.65
CA ASP A 39 16.60 8.56 13.34
C ASP A 39 16.99 9.55 14.45
N SER A 40 17.87 9.10 15.34
CA SER A 40 18.35 9.91 16.47
C SER A 40 19.33 11.01 16.05
N ARG A 41 19.99 10.87 14.89
CA ARG A 41 20.96 11.86 14.40
C ARG A 41 20.25 13.12 13.94
N HIS A 42 19.15 12.96 13.20
CA HIS A 42 18.35 14.06 12.68
C HIS A 42 17.09 14.36 13.50
N LYS A 43 16.88 13.62 14.61
CA LYS A 43 15.71 13.74 15.52
C LYS A 43 14.38 13.57 14.78
N ILE A 44 14.26 12.48 14.00
CA ILE A 44 13.09 12.17 13.18
C ILE A 44 12.38 10.92 13.73
N ILE A 45 11.06 10.96 13.75
CA ILE A 45 10.21 9.78 13.91
C ILE A 45 9.25 9.69 12.72
N TYR A 46 9.32 8.59 11.98
CA TYR A 46 8.43 8.31 10.86
C TYR A 46 7.52 7.13 11.18
N CYS A 47 6.20 7.31 11.18
CA CYS A 47 5.27 6.19 11.28
C CYS A 47 4.99 5.59 9.90
N ALA A 48 5.51 4.39 9.65
CA ALA A 48 5.41 3.73 8.35
C ALA A 48 4.06 3.02 8.17
N ILE A 49 3.02 3.79 7.84
CA ILE A 49 1.72 3.24 7.43
C ILE A 49 1.89 2.49 6.11
N GLU A 50 1.45 1.25 6.06
CA GLU A 50 1.57 0.48 4.82
C GLU A 50 0.63 1.04 3.73
N LYS A 51 1.08 0.95 2.47
CA LYS A 51 0.36 1.41 1.25
C LYS A 51 0.24 2.93 1.07
N THR A 52 1.06 3.70 1.79
CA THR A 52 1.08 5.18 1.72
C THR A 52 2.45 5.74 1.30
N GLY A 53 3.29 4.92 0.64
CA GLY A 53 4.67 5.30 0.29
C GLY A 53 5.71 4.85 1.31
N SER A 54 5.35 3.89 2.19
CA SER A 54 6.21 3.34 3.25
C SER A 54 7.56 2.85 2.75
N THR A 55 7.63 2.15 1.60
CA THR A 55 8.89 1.64 1.05
C THR A 55 9.87 2.76 0.74
N PHE A 56 9.42 3.85 0.10
CA PHE A 56 10.27 5.02 -0.19
C PHE A 56 10.86 5.60 1.10
N TRP A 57 10.01 5.91 2.09
CA TRP A 57 10.50 6.49 3.34
C TRP A 57 11.34 5.54 4.17
N LYS A 58 11.11 4.23 4.12
CA LYS A 58 12.01 3.24 4.74
C LYS A 58 13.42 3.30 4.13
N ARG A 59 13.53 3.42 2.80
CA ARG A 59 14.81 3.62 2.08
C ARG A 59 15.47 4.94 2.48
N THR A 60 14.70 6.03 2.48
CA THR A 60 15.16 7.35 2.92
C THR A 60 15.70 7.30 4.35
N MET A 61 14.96 6.70 5.29
CA MET A 61 15.41 6.56 6.67
C MET A 61 16.71 5.76 6.79
N GLN A 62 16.89 4.68 6.00
CA GLN A 62 18.14 3.90 5.95
C GLN A 62 19.34 4.73 5.46
N ILE A 63 19.12 5.63 4.50
CA ILE A 63 20.14 6.57 4.03
C ILE A 63 20.50 7.55 5.14
N LEU A 64 19.50 8.21 5.75
CA LEU A 64 19.73 9.24 6.78
C LEU A 64 20.49 8.70 8.01
N ILE A 65 20.16 7.48 8.45
CA ILE A 65 20.87 6.84 9.59
C ILE A 65 22.23 6.25 9.20
N GLY A 66 22.64 6.33 7.93
CA GLY A 66 23.93 5.86 7.44
C GLY A 66 24.06 4.35 7.24
N ILE A 67 22.95 3.59 7.25
CA ILE A 67 22.97 2.15 6.94
C ILE A 67 23.20 1.90 5.45
N ARG A 68 22.75 2.82 4.59
CA ARG A 68 22.93 2.74 3.14
C ARG A 68 23.76 3.92 2.66
N ASN A 69 24.88 3.61 1.99
CA ASN A 69 25.71 4.60 1.31
C ASN A 69 25.12 4.92 -0.07
N ALA A 70 24.03 5.68 -0.07
CA ALA A 70 23.34 6.16 -1.26
C ALA A 70 22.68 7.51 -0.95
N SER A 71 22.50 8.36 -1.96
CA SER A 71 21.72 9.60 -1.83
C SER A 71 20.33 9.48 -2.47
N ASN A 72 20.13 8.53 -3.39
CA ASN A 72 18.87 8.32 -4.08
C ASN A 72 18.13 7.10 -3.52
N PRO A 73 16.96 7.26 -2.87
CA PRO A 73 16.20 6.13 -2.32
C PRO A 73 15.82 5.07 -3.36
N PHE A 74 15.61 5.44 -4.63
CA PHE A 74 15.17 4.52 -5.68
C PHE A 74 16.25 3.52 -6.13
N VAL A 75 17.52 3.72 -5.77
CA VAL A 75 18.60 2.75 -6.10
C VAL A 75 18.61 1.56 -5.15
N ILE A 76 17.94 1.66 -4.00
CA ILE A 76 17.83 0.58 -3.01
C ILE A 76 16.63 -0.29 -3.40
N ARG A 77 16.82 -1.60 -3.63
CA ARG A 77 15.72 -2.49 -4.06
C ARG A 77 14.60 -2.60 -3.02
N GLY A 78 13.35 -2.83 -3.46
CA GLY A 78 12.20 -2.82 -2.56
C GLY A 78 12.25 -3.89 -1.47
N MET A 79 12.80 -5.06 -1.79
CA MET A 79 13.02 -6.14 -0.80
C MET A 79 14.01 -5.72 0.30
N GLU A 80 15.04 -4.95 -0.05
CA GLU A 80 16.06 -4.47 0.88
C GLU A 80 15.53 -3.36 1.81
N ALA A 81 14.51 -2.63 1.36
CA ALA A 81 13.79 -1.60 2.10
C ALA A 81 12.89 -2.15 3.22
N HIS A 82 12.99 -3.44 3.54
CA HIS A 82 12.25 -4.08 4.63
C HIS A 82 13.15 -4.68 5.72
N PHE A 83 14.46 -4.45 5.65
CA PHE A 83 15.42 -4.89 6.65
C PHE A 83 16.10 -3.71 7.35
N SER A 84 16.70 -3.97 8.52
CA SER A 84 17.58 -3.02 9.22
C SER A 84 16.95 -1.66 9.55
N PHE A 85 16.00 -1.66 10.50
CA PHE A 85 15.43 -0.41 11.04
C PHE A 85 15.61 -0.30 12.53
N ASN A 86 15.88 0.93 12.96
CA ASN A 86 15.65 1.33 14.33
C ASN A 86 14.19 1.75 14.46
N THR A 87 13.46 1.08 15.35
CA THR A 87 12.08 1.42 15.68
C THR A 87 11.94 1.63 17.18
N LEU A 88 10.87 2.28 17.60
CA LEU A 88 10.58 2.45 19.03
C LEU A 88 10.28 1.12 19.75
N ARG A 89 10.14 -0.01 19.04
CA ARG A 89 9.75 -1.31 19.64
C ARG A 89 10.65 -1.75 20.80
N LYS A 90 11.96 -1.52 20.69
CA LYS A 90 12.96 -1.90 21.71
C LYS A 90 13.31 -0.76 22.68
N VAL A 91 12.65 0.39 22.57
CA VAL A 91 12.91 1.56 23.42
C VAL A 91 12.00 1.50 24.66
N SER A 92 12.54 1.80 25.83
CA SER A 92 11.77 1.84 27.09
C SER A 92 10.70 2.94 27.06
N PHE A 93 9.64 2.78 27.84
CA PHE A 93 8.50 3.70 27.84
C PHE A 93 8.90 5.15 28.17
N ASP A 94 9.72 5.36 29.21
CA ASP A 94 10.16 6.69 29.62
C ASP A 94 10.93 7.42 28.52
N ILE A 95 11.81 6.69 27.81
CA ILE A 95 12.57 7.24 26.69
C ILE A 95 11.65 7.54 25.51
N VAL A 96 10.67 6.67 25.20
CA VAL A 96 9.69 6.91 24.13
C VAL A 96 8.97 8.23 24.35
N HIS A 97 8.53 8.53 25.57
CA HIS A 97 7.86 9.80 25.88
C HIS A 97 8.76 11.00 25.58
N VAL A 98 10.02 10.96 26.02
CA VAL A 98 11.00 12.04 25.73
C VAL A 98 11.24 12.20 24.23
N LEU A 99 11.37 11.09 23.49
CA LEU A 99 11.59 11.13 22.04
C LEU A 99 10.37 11.73 21.31
N LEU A 100 9.15 11.34 21.68
CA LEU A 100 7.93 11.86 21.07
C LEU A 100 7.77 13.37 21.28
N GLN A 101 8.24 13.92 22.40
CA GLN A 101 8.24 15.38 22.63
C GLN A 101 9.31 16.12 21.84
N LYS A 102 10.51 15.53 21.70
CA LYS A 102 11.68 16.24 21.16
C LYS A 102 11.90 16.08 19.65
N TYR A 103 11.38 15.01 19.05
CA TYR A 103 11.68 14.65 17.66
C TYR A 103 10.54 15.10 16.74
N THR A 104 10.87 15.50 15.52
CA THR A 104 9.86 15.79 14.50
C THR A 104 9.21 14.49 14.05
N LYS A 105 7.89 14.40 14.18
CA LYS A 105 7.11 13.20 13.85
C LYS A 105 6.30 13.44 12.59
N PHE A 106 6.36 12.51 11.65
CA PHE A 106 5.51 12.57 10.48
C PHE A 106 4.98 11.20 10.05
N LEU A 107 3.93 11.23 9.25
CA LEU A 107 3.35 10.05 8.62
C LEU A 107 2.80 10.42 7.24
N PHE A 108 2.55 9.41 6.42
CA PHE A 108 1.82 9.55 5.17
C PHE A 108 0.53 8.75 5.22
N VAL A 109 -0.56 9.35 4.74
CA VAL A 109 -1.86 8.70 4.54
C VAL A 109 -2.23 8.63 3.07
N ARG A 110 -3.31 7.92 2.77
CA ARG A 110 -3.90 7.78 1.44
C ARG A 110 -5.41 7.66 1.59
N GLU A 111 -6.15 8.04 0.56
CA GLU A 111 -7.59 7.78 0.46
C GLU A 111 -7.89 6.30 0.87
N PRO A 112 -8.72 6.07 1.92
CA PRO A 112 -8.86 4.76 2.55
C PRO A 112 -9.30 3.62 1.62
N TYR A 113 -10.25 3.85 0.71
CA TYR A 113 -10.74 2.81 -0.18
C TYR A 113 -9.68 2.41 -1.22
N ALA A 114 -8.96 3.39 -1.77
CA ALA A 114 -7.85 3.16 -2.69
C ALA A 114 -6.65 2.51 -2.00
N ARG A 115 -6.42 2.81 -0.71
CA ARG A 115 -5.39 2.16 0.12
C ARG A 115 -5.71 0.69 0.32
N LEU A 116 -6.96 0.37 0.65
CA LEU A 116 -7.42 -0.99 0.88
C LEU A 116 -7.31 -1.85 -0.39
N LEU A 117 -7.73 -1.32 -1.54
CA LEU A 117 -7.54 -1.98 -2.84
C LEU A 117 -6.05 -2.19 -3.16
N SER A 118 -5.21 -1.20 -2.88
CA SER A 118 -3.75 -1.34 -3.04
C SER A 118 -3.16 -2.43 -2.15
N GLY A 119 -3.73 -2.66 -0.97
CA GLY A 119 -3.43 -3.76 -0.08
C GLY A 119 -3.71 -5.12 -0.74
N TYR A 120 -4.98 -5.33 -1.13
CA TYR A 120 -5.43 -6.55 -1.80
C TYR A 120 -4.60 -6.85 -3.06
N VAL A 121 -4.44 -5.86 -3.94
CA VAL A 121 -3.74 -6.03 -5.22
C VAL A 121 -2.31 -6.49 -5.01
N ASP A 122 -1.60 -5.93 -4.02
CA ASP A 122 -0.21 -6.27 -3.77
C ASP A 122 -0.01 -7.60 -3.03
N LYS A 123 -0.93 -7.96 -2.13
CA LYS A 123 -0.74 -9.10 -1.21
C LYS A 123 -1.47 -10.37 -1.65
N LEU A 124 -2.64 -10.25 -2.26
CA LEU A 124 -3.50 -11.39 -2.56
C LEU A 124 -3.70 -11.59 -4.06
N PHE A 125 -3.88 -10.53 -4.84
CA PHE A 125 -4.01 -10.65 -6.30
C PHE A 125 -2.68 -10.98 -6.98
N SER A 126 -1.63 -10.20 -6.67
CA SER A 126 -0.29 -10.36 -7.24
C SER A 126 0.37 -11.66 -6.80
N PRO A 127 1.30 -12.22 -7.60
CA PRO A 127 2.09 -13.38 -7.20
C PRO A 127 2.82 -13.17 -5.87
N ASN A 128 2.29 -13.78 -4.81
CA ASN A 128 2.82 -13.61 -3.46
C ASN A 128 2.53 -14.84 -2.60
N SER A 129 3.35 -15.87 -2.79
CA SER A 129 3.17 -17.17 -2.13
C SER A 129 3.12 -17.11 -0.60
N PHE A 130 3.79 -16.12 0.02
CA PHE A 130 3.72 -15.91 1.47
C PHE A 130 2.30 -15.54 1.90
N TYR A 131 1.75 -14.46 1.32
CA TYR A 131 0.42 -14.00 1.70
C TYR A 131 -0.69 -14.95 1.24
N TRP A 132 -0.51 -15.63 0.11
CA TRP A 132 -1.41 -16.68 -0.31
C TRP A 132 -1.48 -17.82 0.70
N LYS A 133 -0.33 -18.31 1.16
CA LYS A 133 -0.27 -19.41 2.13
C LYS A 133 -0.91 -19.04 3.47
N TYR A 134 -0.69 -17.82 3.96
CA TYR A 134 -1.21 -17.40 5.27
C TYR A 134 -2.60 -16.77 5.17
N THR A 135 -2.70 -15.59 4.54
CA THR A 135 -3.96 -14.85 4.43
C THR A 135 -4.89 -15.45 3.39
N GLY A 136 -4.38 -15.84 2.23
CA GLY A 136 -5.19 -16.39 1.15
C GLY A 136 -5.93 -17.66 1.56
N THR A 137 -5.21 -18.66 2.09
CA THR A 137 -5.85 -19.91 2.53
C THR A 137 -6.80 -19.71 3.70
N TYR A 138 -6.55 -18.75 4.59
CA TYR A 138 -7.49 -18.38 5.65
C TYR A 138 -8.80 -17.86 5.04
N ILE A 139 -8.71 -16.91 4.10
CA ILE A 139 -9.89 -16.34 3.43
C ILE A 139 -10.68 -17.44 2.72
N VAL A 140 -10.01 -18.29 1.94
CA VAL A 140 -10.65 -19.39 1.22
C VAL A 140 -11.35 -20.38 2.16
N ARG A 141 -10.78 -20.68 3.33
CA ARG A 141 -11.36 -21.66 4.26
C ARG A 141 -12.60 -21.15 4.99
N TYR A 142 -12.63 -19.86 5.32
CA TYR A 142 -13.64 -19.31 6.23
C TYR A 142 -14.71 -18.44 5.54
N PHE A 143 -14.42 -17.93 4.34
CA PHE A 143 -15.31 -16.98 3.65
C PHE A 143 -15.78 -17.49 2.28
N ARG A 144 -15.08 -18.46 1.66
CA ARG A 144 -15.53 -19.06 0.39
C ARG A 144 -16.52 -20.20 0.64
N SER A 145 -17.62 -20.18 -0.09
CA SER A 145 -18.53 -21.32 -0.15
C SER A 145 -17.98 -22.42 -1.06
N LEU A 146 -17.95 -23.67 -0.58
CA LEU A 146 -17.52 -24.86 -1.34
C LEU A 146 -16.15 -24.71 -2.04
N PRO A 147 -15.08 -24.38 -1.31
CA PRO A 147 -13.76 -24.19 -1.90
C PRO A 147 -13.17 -25.50 -2.44
N SER A 148 -12.52 -25.44 -3.61
CA SER A 148 -11.77 -26.59 -4.13
C SER A 148 -10.55 -26.93 -3.26
N ASN A 149 -10.12 -28.19 -3.27
CA ASN A 149 -8.90 -28.60 -2.56
C ASN A 149 -7.65 -27.80 -3.00
N HIS A 150 -7.58 -27.44 -4.29
CA HIS A 150 -6.51 -26.61 -4.83
C HIS A 150 -6.54 -25.21 -4.22
N SER A 151 -7.71 -24.57 -4.17
CA SER A 151 -7.89 -23.25 -3.57
C SER A 151 -7.56 -23.26 -2.07
N ILE A 152 -8.00 -24.27 -1.31
CA ILE A 152 -7.70 -24.41 0.13
C ILE A 152 -6.20 -24.53 0.39
N LYS A 153 -5.49 -25.23 -0.50
CA LYS A 153 -4.03 -25.44 -0.40
C LYS A 153 -3.26 -24.19 -0.80
N CYS A 154 -3.71 -23.50 -1.83
CA CYS A 154 -2.94 -22.44 -2.47
C CYS A 154 -3.32 -21.03 -2.04
N GLY A 155 -4.61 -20.71 -1.86
CA GLY A 155 -5.06 -19.36 -1.45
C GLY A 155 -4.73 -18.24 -2.45
N HIS A 156 -4.34 -18.60 -3.67
CA HIS A 156 -3.89 -17.68 -4.72
C HIS A 156 -5.03 -17.01 -5.49
N ASP A 157 -6.24 -17.54 -5.37
CA ASP A 157 -7.42 -17.18 -6.16
C ASP A 157 -8.47 -16.44 -5.30
N VAL A 158 -8.05 -15.80 -4.21
CA VAL A 158 -8.94 -14.95 -3.40
C VAL A 158 -9.44 -13.77 -4.24
N THR A 159 -10.74 -13.57 -4.24
CA THR A 159 -11.41 -12.46 -4.93
C THR A 159 -11.48 -11.21 -4.06
N PHE A 160 -11.77 -10.06 -4.67
CA PHE A 160 -11.90 -8.82 -3.91
C PHE A 160 -13.07 -8.84 -2.92
N PRO A 161 -14.28 -9.35 -3.26
CA PRO A 161 -15.36 -9.52 -2.29
C PRO A 161 -15.00 -10.38 -1.08
N GLU A 162 -14.39 -11.54 -1.29
CA GLU A 162 -13.96 -12.42 -0.18
C GLU A 162 -12.92 -11.74 0.71
N PHE A 163 -12.03 -10.94 0.11
CA PHE A 163 -11.08 -10.12 0.86
C PHE A 163 -11.79 -9.04 1.70
N ILE A 164 -12.85 -8.41 1.19
CA ILE A 164 -13.62 -7.42 1.93
C ILE A 164 -14.37 -8.05 3.11
N ASP A 165 -14.99 -9.22 2.92
CA ASP A 165 -15.62 -9.96 4.03
C ASP A 165 -14.62 -10.28 5.13
N TYR A 166 -13.46 -10.79 4.73
CA TYR A 166 -12.34 -11.03 5.63
C TYR A 166 -11.89 -9.76 6.36
N PHE A 167 -11.69 -8.66 5.63
CA PHE A 167 -11.25 -7.40 6.23
C PHE A 167 -12.24 -6.90 7.26
N ILE A 168 -13.54 -6.87 6.92
CA ILE A 168 -14.60 -6.44 7.83
C ILE A 168 -14.61 -7.32 9.08
N ASP A 169 -14.61 -8.64 8.91
CA ASP A 169 -14.62 -9.59 10.02
C ASP A 169 -13.38 -9.44 10.93
N SER A 170 -12.20 -9.28 10.34
CA SER A 170 -10.95 -9.10 11.07
C SER A 170 -10.92 -7.83 11.92
N GLU A 171 -11.46 -6.73 11.40
CA GLU A 171 -11.48 -5.44 12.07
C GLU A 171 -12.57 -5.37 13.15
N GLU A 172 -13.77 -5.90 12.88
CA GLU A 172 -14.89 -5.92 13.84
C GLU A 172 -14.64 -6.88 15.02
N HIS A 173 -14.03 -8.04 14.77
CA HIS A 173 -13.77 -9.06 15.80
C HIS A 173 -12.34 -9.07 16.33
N ASN A 174 -11.51 -8.12 15.90
CA ASN A 174 -10.10 -8.00 16.27
C ASN A 174 -9.30 -9.32 16.11
N ARG A 175 -9.47 -10.02 14.99
CA ARG A 175 -8.85 -11.33 14.74
C ARG A 175 -8.18 -11.41 13.38
N PHE A 176 -7.05 -12.11 13.32
CA PHE A 176 -6.28 -12.33 12.09
C PHE A 176 -5.92 -11.02 11.32
N ARG A 177 -5.84 -9.89 12.02
CA ARG A 177 -5.59 -8.58 11.40
C ARG A 177 -4.24 -8.51 10.71
N ASN A 178 -4.16 -7.73 9.64
CA ASN A 178 -2.92 -7.51 8.88
C ASN A 178 -2.63 -6.02 8.69
N GLY A 179 -1.43 -5.58 9.07
CA GLY A 179 -1.02 -4.17 9.00
C GLY A 179 -1.08 -3.55 7.59
N HIS A 180 -1.07 -4.36 6.53
CA HIS A 180 -1.24 -3.86 5.15
C HIS A 180 -2.65 -3.40 4.82
N PHE A 181 -3.64 -3.81 5.63
CA PHE A 181 -5.06 -3.51 5.43
C PHE A 181 -5.61 -2.64 6.56
N THR A 182 -5.08 -2.78 7.78
CA THR A 182 -5.47 -2.03 8.98
C THR A 182 -5.62 -0.53 8.71
N PRO A 183 -6.73 0.13 9.09
CA PRO A 183 -6.92 1.57 8.93
C PRO A 183 -5.77 2.41 9.51
N SER A 184 -5.52 3.57 8.92
CA SER A 184 -4.38 4.45 9.20
C SER A 184 -4.40 5.00 10.63
N TYR A 185 -5.59 5.35 11.14
CA TYR A 185 -5.79 5.83 12.50
C TYR A 185 -5.39 4.78 13.53
N ASP A 186 -5.76 3.52 13.32
CA ASP A 186 -5.34 2.41 14.17
C ASP A 186 -3.86 2.08 13.93
N HIS A 187 -3.36 2.25 12.71
CA HIS A 187 -2.00 1.88 12.36
C HIS A 187 -0.94 2.70 13.11
N CYS A 188 -1.22 3.98 13.36
CA CYS A 188 -0.28 4.95 13.91
C CYS A 188 -0.85 5.86 15.03
N ARG A 189 -2.10 5.67 15.46
CA ARG A 189 -2.70 6.38 16.60
C ARG A 189 -2.51 7.91 16.58
N PRO A 190 -2.95 8.59 15.51
CA PRO A 190 -2.67 10.00 15.29
C PRO A 190 -3.46 10.92 16.26
N CYS A 191 -4.46 10.40 16.96
CA CYS A 191 -5.12 11.11 18.07
C CYS A 191 -4.39 10.97 19.42
N GLN A 192 -3.49 9.99 19.59
CA GLN A 192 -2.68 9.82 20.80
C GLN A 192 -1.25 10.35 20.63
N ILE A 193 -0.78 10.44 19.39
CA ILE A 193 0.56 10.92 19.05
C ILE A 193 0.41 12.22 18.27
N GLN A 194 0.99 13.30 18.81
CA GLN A 194 0.96 14.61 18.19
C GLN A 194 1.91 14.66 16.97
N TYR A 195 1.44 14.25 15.79
CA TYR A 195 2.24 14.33 14.57
C TYR A 195 2.45 15.78 14.12
N ASP A 196 3.70 16.11 13.79
CA ASP A 196 4.06 17.42 13.29
C ASP A 196 3.67 17.56 11.81
N ILE A 197 3.90 16.53 10.98
CA ILE A 197 3.59 16.62 9.55
C ILE A 197 2.75 15.42 9.09
N ILE A 198 1.68 15.71 8.35
CA ILE A 198 0.79 14.70 7.75
C ILE A 198 0.90 14.84 6.24
N GLY A 199 1.64 13.92 5.61
CA GLY A 199 1.72 13.80 4.16
C GLY A 199 0.55 13.00 3.58
N LYS A 200 0.23 13.23 2.31
CA LYS A 200 -0.76 12.48 1.55
C LYS A 200 -0.12 11.83 0.33
N LEU A 201 -0.47 10.58 0.04
CA LEU A 201 0.03 9.88 -1.16
C LEU A 201 -0.45 10.59 -2.45
N GLU A 202 -1.59 11.27 -2.41
CA GLU A 202 -2.11 12.04 -3.53
C GLU A 202 -1.18 13.22 -3.91
N SER A 203 -0.45 13.78 -2.94
CA SER A 203 0.55 14.85 -3.14
C SER A 203 1.98 14.41 -2.80
N PHE A 204 2.27 13.10 -2.89
CA PHE A 204 3.46 12.47 -2.32
C PHE A 204 4.79 13.15 -2.65
N LYS A 205 5.01 13.53 -3.92
CA LYS A 205 6.25 14.19 -4.35
C LYS A 205 6.45 15.52 -3.63
N ASN A 206 5.45 16.39 -3.68
CA ASN A 206 5.53 17.73 -3.11
C ASN A 206 5.64 17.67 -1.59
N ASP A 207 4.88 16.76 -0.97
CA ASP A 207 4.94 16.55 0.48
C ASP A 207 6.29 15.99 0.92
N THR A 208 6.89 15.10 0.12
CA THR A 208 8.23 14.57 0.39
C THR A 208 9.29 15.67 0.35
N ILE A 209 9.28 16.50 -0.70
CA ILE A 209 10.22 17.61 -0.84
C ILE A 209 10.11 18.55 0.37
N PHE A 210 8.90 18.96 0.71
CA PHE A 210 8.65 19.82 1.88
C PHE A 210 9.17 19.21 3.19
N ILE A 211 8.92 17.92 3.43
CA ILE A 211 9.37 17.25 4.65
C ILE A 211 10.90 17.20 4.71
N LEU A 212 11.58 16.88 3.61
CA LEU A 212 13.05 16.85 3.57
C LEU A 212 13.66 18.22 3.86
N GLU A 213 13.11 19.29 3.27
CA GLU A 213 13.53 20.68 3.53
C GLU A 213 13.26 21.08 4.98
N LYS A 214 12.07 20.78 5.50
CA LYS A 214 11.69 21.10 6.89
C LYS A 214 12.56 20.41 7.92
N LEU A 215 13.05 19.21 7.60
CA LEU A 215 13.96 18.43 8.42
C LEU A 215 15.44 18.82 8.24
N GLY A 216 15.76 19.66 7.24
CA GLY A 216 17.14 20.06 6.92
C GLY A 216 18.01 18.92 6.38
N VAL A 217 17.40 17.95 5.70
CA VAL A 217 18.08 16.75 5.15
C VAL A 217 17.90 16.62 3.63
N ASP A 218 17.38 17.64 2.98
CA ASP A 218 17.20 17.74 1.52
C ASP A 218 18.53 17.62 0.77
N SER A 219 19.63 18.13 1.33
CA SER A 219 20.98 17.98 0.76
C SER A 219 21.53 16.54 0.80
N LEU A 220 20.91 15.64 1.56
CA LEU A 220 21.34 14.24 1.66
C LEU A 220 20.56 13.32 0.72
N ILE A 221 19.40 13.77 0.25
CA ILE A 221 18.45 12.97 -0.53
C ILE A 221 18.27 13.58 -1.92
N HIS A 222 18.67 12.83 -2.94
CA HIS A 222 18.67 13.31 -4.32
C HIS A 222 17.89 12.38 -5.23
N PHE A 223 17.12 12.96 -6.14
CA PHE A 223 16.45 12.27 -7.23
C PHE A 223 16.50 13.16 -8.46
N SER A 224 16.64 12.54 -9.63
CA SER A 224 16.76 13.26 -10.91
C SER A 224 15.39 13.59 -11.49
N ASP A 225 14.49 12.61 -11.46
CA ASP A 225 13.09 12.76 -11.83
C ASP A 225 12.28 11.81 -10.96
N PHE A 226 11.79 12.34 -9.84
CA PHE A 226 11.01 11.59 -8.86
C PHE A 226 9.85 10.79 -9.49
N ALA A 227 9.15 11.37 -10.48
CA ALA A 227 8.00 10.72 -11.08
C ALA A 227 8.43 9.51 -11.91
N LYS A 228 9.39 9.73 -12.81
CA LYS A 228 9.93 8.68 -13.68
C LYS A 228 10.62 7.57 -12.88
N GLU A 229 11.43 7.93 -11.88
CA GLU A 229 12.13 6.96 -11.03
C GLU A 229 11.15 6.14 -10.19
N SER A 230 10.09 6.76 -9.65
CA SER A 230 9.04 6.03 -8.94
C SER A 230 8.24 5.07 -9.84
N GLU A 231 8.03 5.42 -11.11
CA GLU A 231 7.35 4.55 -12.09
C GLU A 231 8.24 3.35 -12.46
N ILE A 232 9.53 3.59 -12.71
CA ILE A 232 10.52 2.53 -13.01
C ILE A 232 10.72 1.59 -11.81
N ASP A 233 10.84 2.14 -10.60
CA ASP A 233 10.95 1.36 -9.36
C ASP A 233 9.74 0.43 -9.19
N ALA A 234 8.53 0.94 -9.43
CA ALA A 234 7.31 0.15 -9.33
C ALA A 234 7.25 -1.03 -10.33
N LEU A 235 7.74 -0.85 -11.56
CA LEU A 235 7.81 -1.89 -12.59
C LEU A 235 8.89 -2.92 -12.24
N THR A 236 10.06 -2.44 -11.79
CA THR A 236 11.20 -3.27 -11.41
C THR A 236 10.89 -4.13 -10.19
N ASP A 237 10.34 -3.54 -9.13
CA ASP A 237 9.91 -4.26 -7.93
C ASP A 237 8.87 -5.34 -8.27
N ALA A 238 7.97 -5.09 -9.21
CA ALA A 238 6.98 -6.08 -9.62
C ALA A 238 7.62 -7.29 -10.30
N ALA A 239 8.63 -7.06 -11.16
CA ALA A 239 9.42 -8.12 -11.77
C ALA A 239 10.27 -8.86 -10.72
N ASP A 240 10.99 -8.14 -9.85
CA ASP A 240 11.83 -8.73 -8.81
C ASP A 240 11.03 -9.71 -7.94
N ASN A 241 9.86 -9.29 -7.47
CA ASN A 241 9.03 -10.09 -6.56
C ASN A 241 8.56 -11.41 -7.21
N VAL A 242 8.06 -11.38 -8.45
CA VAL A 242 7.55 -12.59 -9.11
C VAL A 242 8.67 -13.59 -9.44
N TYR A 243 9.85 -13.10 -9.84
CA TYR A 243 11.00 -13.96 -10.12
C TYR A 243 11.63 -14.51 -8.84
N ALA A 244 11.74 -13.70 -7.77
CA ALA A 244 12.21 -14.16 -6.46
C ALA A 244 11.31 -15.25 -5.87
N MET A 245 10.00 -15.20 -6.12
CA MET A 245 9.03 -16.17 -5.62
C MET A 245 8.68 -17.30 -6.61
N ARG A 246 9.37 -17.39 -7.76
CA ARG A 246 9.00 -18.29 -8.87
C ARG A 246 8.72 -19.72 -8.41
N LEU A 247 9.66 -20.36 -7.72
CA LEU A 247 9.53 -21.76 -7.28
C LEU A 247 8.34 -22.01 -6.36
N ALA A 248 7.94 -21.01 -5.56
CA ALA A 248 6.82 -21.12 -4.65
C ALA A 248 5.49 -20.84 -5.36
N VAL A 249 5.45 -19.84 -6.24
CA VAL A 249 4.27 -19.48 -7.03
C VAL A 249 3.89 -20.59 -8.02
N THR A 250 4.88 -21.25 -8.64
CA THR A 250 4.63 -22.33 -9.63
C THR A 250 4.04 -23.60 -9.04
N LYS A 251 3.89 -23.69 -7.71
CA LYS A 251 3.16 -24.77 -7.05
C LYS A 251 1.64 -24.60 -7.15
N CYS A 252 1.17 -23.40 -7.49
CA CYS A 252 -0.24 -23.01 -7.44
C CYS A 252 -0.81 -22.49 -8.75
N MET A 253 0.04 -21.98 -9.65
CA MET A 253 -0.33 -21.49 -10.97
C MET A 253 0.83 -21.65 -11.95
N THR A 254 0.58 -21.51 -13.25
CA THR A 254 1.67 -21.45 -14.23
C THR A 254 2.49 -20.17 -14.04
N PHE A 255 3.77 -20.19 -14.44
CA PHE A 255 4.58 -18.98 -14.34
C PHE A 255 4.07 -17.88 -15.30
N THR A 256 3.54 -18.25 -16.47
CA THR A 256 2.91 -17.31 -17.41
C THR A 256 1.70 -16.62 -16.79
N GLU A 257 0.84 -17.34 -16.07
CA GLU A 257 -0.27 -16.74 -15.32
C GLU A 257 0.23 -15.76 -14.25
N ALA A 258 1.32 -16.11 -13.55
CA ALA A 258 1.94 -15.21 -12.58
C ALA A 258 2.44 -13.90 -13.24
N LEU A 259 3.10 -13.99 -14.40
CA LEU A 259 3.52 -12.81 -15.17
C LEU A 259 2.31 -12.00 -15.67
N ARG A 260 1.21 -12.65 -16.07
CA ARG A 260 -0.04 -11.98 -16.45
C ARG A 260 -0.66 -11.23 -15.28
N ARG A 261 -0.62 -11.78 -14.06
CA ARG A 261 -1.07 -11.09 -12.84
C ARG A 261 -0.20 -9.88 -12.52
N VAL A 262 1.12 -9.97 -12.74
CA VAL A 262 2.02 -8.79 -12.62
C VAL A 262 1.65 -7.72 -13.66
N TRP A 263 1.37 -8.12 -14.90
CA TRP A 263 0.90 -7.20 -15.93
C TRP A 263 -0.39 -6.47 -15.55
N LYS A 264 -1.42 -7.23 -15.12
CA LYS A 264 -2.69 -6.69 -14.63
C LYS A 264 -2.50 -5.79 -13.41
N LYS A 265 -1.60 -6.14 -12.48
CA LYS A 265 -1.21 -5.27 -11.35
C LYS A 265 -0.74 -3.90 -11.85
N MET A 266 0.09 -3.86 -12.90
CA MET A 266 0.57 -2.59 -13.45
C MET A 266 -0.54 -1.82 -14.17
N GLN A 267 -1.49 -2.50 -14.82
CA GLN A 267 -2.68 -1.87 -15.39
C GLN A 267 -3.58 -1.25 -14.30
N ILE A 268 -3.85 -1.98 -13.22
CA ILE A 268 -4.61 -1.50 -12.05
C ILE A 268 -3.94 -0.27 -11.41
N ARG A 269 -2.61 -0.27 -11.33
CA ARG A 269 -1.83 0.87 -10.82
C ARG A 269 -1.78 2.04 -11.81
N GLY A 270 -2.33 1.90 -13.01
CA GLY A 270 -2.28 2.87 -14.08
C GLY A 270 -0.89 3.05 -14.67
N LEU A 271 0.06 2.14 -14.44
CA LEU A 271 1.40 2.22 -15.04
C LEU A 271 1.39 1.67 -16.47
N LEU A 272 0.53 0.70 -16.74
CA LEU A 272 0.26 0.20 -18.08
C LEU A 272 -1.15 0.59 -18.53
N SER A 273 -1.31 0.94 -19.81
CA SER A 273 -2.63 1.15 -20.41
C SER A 273 -3.40 -0.18 -20.44
N ARG A 274 -4.71 -0.11 -20.20
CA ARG A 274 -5.61 -1.26 -20.36
C ARG A 274 -5.68 -1.78 -21.80
N GLU A 275 -5.37 -0.92 -22.78
CA GLU A 275 -5.39 -1.23 -24.22
C GLU A 275 -4.19 -2.07 -24.67
N ILE A 276 -3.12 -2.15 -23.85
CA ILE A 276 -1.94 -2.96 -24.20
C ILE A 276 -2.14 -4.37 -23.63
N PRO A 277 -2.31 -5.39 -24.49
CA PRO A 277 -2.53 -6.75 -24.05
C PRO A 277 -1.26 -7.36 -23.46
N PHE A 278 -1.43 -8.38 -22.63
CA PHE A 278 -0.31 -9.20 -22.17
C PHE A 278 0.32 -9.92 -23.37
N PRO A 279 1.64 -9.80 -23.61
CA PRO A 279 2.23 -10.17 -24.90
C PRO A 279 2.65 -11.64 -25.01
N TYR A 280 2.41 -12.47 -24.00
CA TYR A 280 2.80 -13.88 -23.99
C TYR A 280 1.57 -14.78 -24.00
N SER A 281 1.62 -15.85 -24.81
CA SER A 281 0.58 -16.88 -24.87
C SER A 281 0.71 -17.87 -23.71
N ASP A 282 -0.40 -18.50 -23.32
CA ASP A 282 -0.39 -19.57 -22.30
C ASP A 282 0.37 -20.82 -22.75
N ASP A 283 0.47 -21.03 -24.06
CA ASP A 283 1.15 -22.19 -24.68
C ASP A 283 2.67 -21.98 -24.87
N SER A 284 3.23 -20.86 -24.39
CA SER A 284 4.67 -20.66 -24.49
C SER A 284 5.42 -21.57 -23.50
N ARG A 285 5.79 -22.77 -23.95
CA ARG A 285 6.78 -23.65 -23.27
C ARG A 285 8.14 -22.95 -23.07
N ALA A 286 8.35 -21.81 -23.73
CA ALA A 286 9.54 -20.99 -23.60
C ALA A 286 9.61 -20.31 -22.23
N TYR A 287 10.72 -20.54 -21.52
CA TYR A 287 11.07 -19.78 -20.34
C TYR A 287 11.26 -18.30 -20.70
N ILE A 288 10.54 -17.40 -20.03
CA ILE A 288 10.70 -15.95 -20.18
C ILE A 288 11.74 -15.45 -19.16
N PRO A 289 12.94 -15.00 -19.60
CA PRO A 289 13.96 -14.48 -18.69
C PRO A 289 13.51 -13.17 -18.00
N TYR A 290 14.05 -12.93 -16.79
CA TYR A 290 13.80 -11.70 -16.03
C TYR A 290 14.05 -10.43 -16.86
N SER A 291 15.20 -10.36 -17.55
CA SER A 291 15.59 -9.20 -18.36
C SER A 291 14.60 -8.95 -19.50
N THR A 292 14.11 -10.01 -20.15
CA THR A 292 13.09 -9.94 -21.18
C THR A 292 11.79 -9.40 -20.63
N PHE A 293 11.28 -9.97 -19.52
CA PHE A 293 10.02 -9.53 -18.94
C PHE A 293 10.07 -8.08 -18.44
N LEU A 294 11.16 -7.69 -17.76
CA LEU A 294 11.34 -6.32 -17.29
C LEU A 294 11.39 -5.34 -18.47
N LYS A 295 12.13 -5.66 -19.53
CA LYS A 295 12.16 -4.84 -20.76
C LYS A 295 10.76 -4.69 -21.33
N THR A 296 9.99 -5.78 -21.41
CA THR A 296 8.62 -5.76 -21.92
C THR A 296 7.70 -4.88 -21.08
N LEU A 297 7.83 -4.88 -19.75
CA LEU A 297 7.10 -3.95 -18.86
C LEU A 297 7.46 -2.49 -19.13
N LEU A 298 8.76 -2.19 -19.28
CA LEU A 298 9.24 -0.84 -19.55
C LEU A 298 8.78 -0.31 -20.92
N ASP A 299 8.87 -1.15 -21.96
CA ASP A 299 8.43 -0.82 -23.33
C ASP A 299 6.90 -0.61 -23.40
N ALA A 300 6.14 -1.38 -22.62
CA ALA A 300 4.70 -1.19 -22.50
C ALA A 300 4.35 0.10 -21.75
N HIS A 301 5.07 0.41 -20.69
CA HIS A 301 4.89 1.66 -19.94
C HIS A 301 5.16 2.89 -20.82
N ALA A 302 6.24 2.87 -21.61
CA ALA A 302 6.55 3.93 -22.56
C ALA A 302 5.42 4.18 -23.59
N ARG A 303 4.65 3.16 -23.94
CA ARG A 303 3.50 3.23 -24.86
C ARG A 303 2.15 3.48 -24.17
N SER A 304 2.12 3.58 -22.84
CA SER A 304 0.86 3.64 -22.07
C SER A 304 0.20 5.03 -22.02
N GLY A 305 0.71 5.99 -22.80
CA GLY A 305 0.11 7.30 -22.95
C GLY A 305 0.31 8.25 -21.76
N PRO A 306 -0.33 9.42 -21.78
CA PRO A 306 -0.11 10.49 -20.81
C PRO A 306 -0.67 10.16 -19.42
N ARG A 307 -0.23 10.93 -18.42
CA ARG A 307 -0.54 10.72 -17.00
C ARG A 307 -2.05 10.76 -16.70
N ASP A 308 -2.83 11.55 -17.43
CA ASP A 308 -4.27 11.67 -17.17
C ASP A 308 -5.02 10.38 -17.51
N LYS A 309 -4.69 9.74 -18.64
CA LYS A 309 -5.22 8.41 -18.99
C LYS A 309 -4.86 7.36 -17.93
N ARG A 310 -3.65 7.45 -17.36
CA ARG A 310 -3.17 6.57 -16.29
C ARG A 310 -3.96 6.76 -14.98
N ILE A 311 -4.29 8.01 -14.63
CA ILE A 311 -5.16 8.34 -13.50
C ILE A 311 -6.57 7.79 -13.72
N GLU A 312 -7.11 7.94 -14.93
CA GLU A 312 -8.40 7.38 -15.30
C GLU A 312 -8.42 5.85 -15.20
N ASN A 313 -7.36 5.17 -15.67
CA ASN A 313 -7.23 3.72 -15.57
C ASN A 313 -7.32 3.22 -14.11
N ARG A 314 -6.63 3.91 -13.20
CA ARG A 314 -6.73 3.62 -11.76
C ARG A 314 -8.13 3.83 -11.20
N LYS A 315 -8.83 4.88 -11.64
CA LYS A 315 -10.22 5.15 -11.23
C LYS A 315 -11.14 4.02 -11.70
N LEU A 316 -11.01 3.58 -12.95
CA LEU A 316 -11.80 2.46 -13.48
C LEU A 316 -11.54 1.15 -12.72
N ALA A 317 -10.29 0.86 -12.36
CA ALA A 317 -9.97 -0.32 -11.55
C ALA A 317 -10.57 -0.25 -10.13
N LEU A 318 -10.58 0.94 -9.52
CA LEU A 318 -11.24 1.17 -8.24
C LEU A 318 -12.75 0.91 -8.33
N ILE A 319 -13.39 1.46 -9.37
CA ILE A 319 -14.82 1.25 -9.65
C ILE A 319 -15.13 -0.23 -9.85
N GLU A 320 -14.37 -0.92 -10.71
CA GLU A 320 -14.59 -2.34 -11.00
C GLU A 320 -14.48 -3.21 -9.74
N ALA A 321 -13.51 -2.93 -8.87
CA ALA A 321 -13.34 -3.65 -7.62
C ALA A 321 -14.55 -3.45 -6.69
N TYR A 322 -14.91 -2.20 -6.38
CA TYR A 322 -15.95 -1.92 -5.39
C TYR A 322 -17.38 -2.16 -5.89
N ARG A 323 -17.62 -2.23 -7.20
CA ARG A 323 -18.91 -2.64 -7.76
C ARG A 323 -19.25 -4.11 -7.50
N GLN A 324 -18.25 -4.94 -7.16
CA GLN A 324 -18.47 -6.33 -6.78
C GLN A 324 -18.95 -6.47 -5.32
N ILE A 325 -18.94 -5.38 -4.55
CA ILE A 325 -19.28 -5.38 -3.12
C ILE A 325 -20.75 -4.98 -2.96
N ASP A 326 -21.50 -5.75 -2.18
CA ASP A 326 -22.91 -5.42 -1.94
C ASP A 326 -23.05 -4.15 -1.06
N TYR A 327 -24.21 -3.50 -1.15
CA TYR A 327 -24.42 -2.23 -0.45
C TYR A 327 -24.34 -2.36 1.08
N ARG A 328 -24.76 -3.49 1.67
CA ARG A 328 -24.66 -3.72 3.12
C ARG A 328 -23.20 -3.91 3.55
N GLN A 329 -22.41 -4.63 2.78
CA GLN A 329 -20.95 -4.73 2.97
C GLN A 329 -20.30 -3.34 2.85
N LEU A 330 -20.65 -2.54 1.85
CA LEU A 330 -20.13 -1.17 1.70
C LEU A 330 -20.44 -0.29 2.91
N LEU A 331 -21.65 -0.39 3.49
CA LEU A 331 -22.00 0.36 4.70
C LEU A 331 -21.20 -0.08 5.93
N ARG A 332 -20.90 -1.38 6.08
CA ARG A 332 -20.01 -1.88 7.15
C ARG A 332 -18.58 -1.39 6.94
N LEU A 333 -18.10 -1.50 5.71
CA LEU A 333 -16.77 -1.02 5.32
C LEU A 333 -16.62 0.48 5.59
N LYS A 334 -17.62 1.29 5.23
CA LYS A 334 -17.66 2.73 5.55
C LYS A 334 -17.43 2.98 7.03
N ARG A 335 -18.14 2.27 7.92
CA ARG A 335 -18.00 2.47 9.38
C ARG A 335 -16.58 2.22 9.87
N ILE A 336 -15.90 1.21 9.31
CA ILE A 336 -14.52 0.86 9.68
C ILE A 336 -13.52 1.92 9.18
N LEU A 337 -13.74 2.47 7.97
CA LEU A 337 -12.84 3.44 7.34
C LEU A 337 -13.15 4.90 7.71
N GLU A 338 -14.34 5.19 8.22
CA GLU A 338 -14.81 6.55 8.55
C GLU A 338 -13.86 7.31 9.48
N PRO A 339 -13.21 6.70 10.50
CA PRO A 339 -12.19 7.38 11.29
C PRO A 339 -11.04 7.96 10.46
N ASP A 340 -10.53 7.22 9.47
CA ASP A 340 -9.49 7.73 8.57
C ASP A 340 -10.04 8.91 7.75
N CYS A 341 -11.27 8.81 7.25
CA CYS A 341 -11.90 9.86 6.48
C CYS A 341 -12.05 11.16 7.28
N LYS A 342 -12.53 11.06 8.52
CA LYS A 342 -12.70 12.22 9.43
C LYS A 342 -11.34 12.84 9.76
N ILE A 343 -10.40 12.04 10.27
CA ILE A 343 -9.10 12.54 10.76
C ILE A 343 -8.29 13.17 9.62
N PHE A 344 -8.30 12.56 8.43
CA PHE A 344 -7.43 12.97 7.34
C PHE A 344 -8.13 13.78 6.23
N GLY A 345 -9.42 14.09 6.40
CA GLY A 345 -10.19 14.89 5.45
C GLY A 345 -10.36 14.19 4.10
N TYR A 346 -10.87 12.96 4.13
CA TYR A 346 -11.37 12.25 2.95
C TYR A 346 -12.89 12.10 3.05
N ASP A 347 -13.53 11.83 1.92
CA ASP A 347 -14.96 11.55 1.85
C ASP A 347 -15.22 10.11 2.35
N PRO A 348 -16.09 9.89 3.37
CA PRO A 348 -16.47 8.53 3.79
C PRO A 348 -17.38 7.81 2.78
N GLU A 349 -18.08 8.53 1.90
CA GLU A 349 -18.99 8.00 0.88
C GLU A 349 -18.67 8.54 -0.52
N PRO A 350 -17.46 8.29 -1.05
CA PRO A 350 -17.07 8.82 -2.34
C PRO A 350 -18.02 8.33 -3.43
N SER A 351 -18.61 9.28 -4.17
CA SER A 351 -19.64 9.02 -5.19
C SER A 351 -19.23 7.95 -6.21
N ILE A 352 -17.94 7.92 -6.58
CA ILE A 352 -17.36 6.93 -7.48
C ILE A 352 -17.50 5.47 -7.01
N ILE A 353 -17.65 5.24 -5.70
CA ILE A 353 -17.86 3.92 -5.09
C ILE A 353 -19.35 3.72 -4.74
N PHE A 354 -20.01 4.73 -4.19
CA PHE A 354 -21.37 4.60 -3.63
C PHE A 354 -22.49 4.86 -4.64
N GLN A 355 -22.23 5.51 -5.78
CA GLN A 355 -23.22 5.73 -6.83
C GLN A 355 -23.10 4.63 -7.91
N GLN A 356 -24.07 3.73 -7.93
CA GLN A 356 -24.13 2.63 -8.91
C GLN A 356 -24.64 3.14 -10.27
N THR A 357 -23.72 3.57 -11.15
CA THR A 357 -24.00 3.71 -12.60
C THR A 357 -23.65 2.40 -13.34
N ARG A 358 -24.13 2.24 -14.59
CA ARG A 358 -24.01 1.02 -15.43
C ARG A 358 -22.69 0.25 -15.25
N GLN A 359 -22.80 -1.08 -15.25
CA GLN A 359 -21.65 -1.99 -15.11
C GLN A 359 -20.56 -1.64 -16.12
N PRO A 360 -19.30 -1.45 -15.68
CA PRO A 360 -18.18 -1.34 -16.60
C PRO A 360 -17.88 -2.74 -17.13
N GLU A 361 -17.31 -2.82 -18.32
CA GLU A 361 -16.76 -4.07 -18.84
C GLU A 361 -15.74 -4.63 -17.84
N SER A 362 -15.88 -5.90 -17.43
CA SER A 362 -14.99 -6.50 -16.44
C SER A 362 -13.64 -6.79 -17.09
N PHE A 363 -12.58 -6.15 -16.58
CA PHE A 363 -11.26 -6.17 -17.22
C PHE A 363 -10.11 -6.42 -16.24
N TYR A 364 -10.11 -5.77 -15.08
CA TYR A 364 -8.95 -5.75 -14.20
C TYR A 364 -8.80 -7.01 -13.35
N PHE A 365 -9.93 -7.60 -12.93
CA PHE A 365 -9.96 -8.71 -11.97
C PHE A 365 -10.53 -10.01 -12.55
N MET A 366 -10.93 -10.03 -13.83
CA MET A 366 -11.24 -11.28 -14.52
C MET A 366 -9.97 -12.04 -14.86
N PHE A 367 -10.05 -13.35 -14.66
CA PHE A 367 -9.10 -14.30 -15.19
C PHE A 367 -9.85 -15.05 -16.29
N ASP A 368 -9.50 -14.81 -17.55
CA ASP A 368 -9.89 -15.73 -18.62
C ASP A 368 -9.12 -17.04 -18.33
N TYR A 369 -9.79 -18.00 -17.70
CA TYR A 369 -9.26 -19.32 -17.38
C TYR A 369 -9.68 -20.33 -18.42
#